data_AF-A0A317ESX1-F1
#
_entry.id   AF-A0A317ESX1-F1
#
_cell.length_a   1.000
_cell.length_b   1.000
_cell.length_c   1.000
_cell.angle_alpha   90.00
_cell.angle_beta   90.00
_cell.angle_gamma   90.00
#
_symmetry.space_group_name_H-M   'P 1'
#
loop_
_entity.id
_entity.type
_entity.pdbx_description
1 polymer ?
#
loop_
_entity_poly.entity_id
_entity_poly.type
_entity_poly.pdbx_seq_one_letter_code
_entity_poly.pdbx_strand_id
1 'polypeptide(L)'
;MNTFTNDWEFWLDENISPIIAKWLMEEINIKCISFHFLKLNKTSDIEVYNLARSKEKVIVISKDSDFPELVAWKGTPPKVIFLKFGNCSNKKFYEKLKSKIYDAMEELIYGDLDIFEINKD
;
A
#
# COMPACT_ATOMS: atom_id res chain seq x y z
N MET A 1 -6.75 20.35 -11.33
CA MET A 1 -5.70 19.34 -11.12
C MET A 1 -5.30 19.42 -9.67
N ASN A 2 -5.83 18.52 -8.83
CA ASN A 2 -5.40 18.46 -7.44
C ASN A 2 -3.91 18.10 -7.44
N THR A 3 -3.09 19.00 -6.93
CA THR A 3 -1.70 18.73 -6.57
C THR A 3 -1.73 17.69 -5.46
N PHE A 4 -1.67 16.40 -5.82
CA PHE A 4 -1.59 15.31 -4.85
C PHE A 4 -0.29 15.49 -4.04
N THR A 5 -0.48 15.97 -2.82
CA THR A 5 0.36 15.86 -1.62
C THR A 5 1.72 15.17 -1.81
N ASN A 6 2.78 15.98 -1.93
CA ASN A 6 4.16 15.60 -2.21
C ASN A 6 4.86 14.67 -1.17
N ASP A 7 4.19 14.26 -0.09
CA ASP A 7 4.86 13.59 1.04
C ASP A 7 4.39 12.16 1.32
N TRP A 8 3.34 11.68 0.67
CA TRP A 8 2.88 10.30 0.88
C TRP A 8 3.82 9.30 0.19
N GLU A 9 4.02 8.14 0.82
CA GLU A 9 4.74 7.00 0.23
C GLU A 9 3.85 5.76 0.25
N PHE A 10 3.89 4.99 -0.86
CA PHE A 10 3.28 3.67 -0.95
C PHE A 10 4.35 2.62 -0.81
N TRP A 11 4.23 1.75 0.18
CA TRP A 11 5.15 0.65 0.39
C TRP A 11 4.47 -0.66 0.03
N LEU A 12 5.03 -1.38 -0.92
CA LEU A 12 4.46 -2.63 -1.42
C LEU A 12 5.16 -3.81 -0.75
N ASP A 13 4.35 -4.71 -0.20
CA ASP A 13 4.79 -5.96 0.42
C ASP A 13 5.74 -6.78 -0.46
N GLU A 14 6.60 -7.60 0.15
CA GLU A 14 7.50 -8.53 -0.52
C GLU A 14 6.77 -9.56 -1.40
N ASN A 15 5.52 -9.90 -1.06
CA ASN A 15 4.66 -10.78 -1.85
C ASN A 15 4.11 -10.12 -3.12
N ILE A 16 4.43 -8.84 -3.37
CA ILE A 16 4.05 -8.09 -4.56
C ILE A 16 5.28 -7.85 -5.44
N SER A 17 5.16 -8.18 -6.73
CA SER A 17 6.27 -8.02 -7.67
C SER A 17 6.75 -6.56 -7.71
N PRO A 18 8.07 -6.28 -7.64
CA PRO A 18 8.60 -4.92 -7.64
C PRO A 18 8.24 -4.09 -8.88
N ILE A 19 7.91 -4.74 -10.01
CA ILE A 19 7.45 -4.03 -11.21
C ILE A 19 6.12 -3.31 -10.99
N ILE A 20 5.27 -3.82 -10.08
CA ILE A 20 4.00 -3.18 -9.73
C ILE A 20 4.24 -1.84 -9.04
N ALA A 21 5.24 -1.75 -8.15
CA ALA A 21 5.60 -0.48 -7.51
C ALA A 21 6.01 0.57 -8.56
N LYS A 22 6.79 0.15 -9.58
CA LYS A 22 7.19 1.03 -10.68
C LYS A 22 5.98 1.52 -11.47
N TRP A 23 5.11 0.62 -11.92
CA TRP A 23 3.92 1.01 -12.70
C TRP A 23 2.96 1.88 -11.90
N LEU A 24 2.80 1.59 -10.59
CA LEU A 24 1.97 2.40 -9.71
C LEU A 24 2.53 3.82 -9.57
N MET A 25 3.85 3.96 -9.36
CA MET A 25 4.51 5.26 -9.28
C MET A 25 4.32 6.07 -10.57
N GLU A 26 4.40 5.42 -11.74
CA GLU A 26 4.13 6.05 -13.04
C GLU A 26 2.66 6.49 -13.19
N GLU A 27 1.72 5.76 -12.59
CA GLU A 27 0.28 6.07 -12.64
C GLU A 27 -0.12 7.25 -11.76
N ILE A 28 0.28 7.22 -10.49
CA ILE A 28 -0.22 8.20 -9.50
C ILE A 28 0.77 9.34 -9.22
N ASN A 29 1.99 9.27 -9.78
CA ASN A 29 3.06 10.25 -9.58
C ASN A 29 3.37 10.52 -8.08
N ILE A 30 3.25 9.48 -7.25
CA ILE A 30 3.62 9.45 -5.83
C ILE A 30 4.66 8.34 -5.64
N LYS A 31 5.57 8.51 -4.68
CA LYS A 31 6.64 7.54 -4.42
C LYS A 31 6.04 6.17 -4.06
N CYS A 32 6.27 5.16 -4.90
CA CYS A 32 5.92 3.78 -4.62
C CYS A 32 7.18 2.91 -4.61
N ILE A 33 7.38 2.12 -3.55
CA ILE A 33 8.60 1.34 -3.34
C ILE A 33 8.23 -0.03 -2.80
N SER A 34 8.83 -1.10 -3.31
CA SER A 34 8.66 -2.42 -2.71
C SER A 34 9.55 -2.60 -1.48
N PHE A 35 9.14 -3.46 -0.55
CA PHE A 35 9.93 -3.87 0.61
C PHE A 35 11.31 -4.39 0.19
N HIS A 36 11.41 -5.06 -0.96
CA HIS A 36 12.69 -5.48 -1.54
C HIS A 36 13.65 -4.29 -1.76
N PHE A 37 13.18 -3.21 -2.39
CA PHE A 37 14.00 -2.02 -2.61
C PHE A 37 14.29 -1.26 -1.31
N LEU A 38 13.37 -1.30 -0.33
CA LEU A 38 13.58 -0.77 1.02
C LEU A 38 14.51 -1.64 1.88
N LYS A 39 14.93 -2.81 1.40
CA LYS A 39 15.72 -3.81 2.15
C LYS A 39 15.01 -4.31 3.42
N LEU A 40 13.68 -4.41 3.37
CA LEU A 40 12.82 -4.86 4.47
C LEU A 40 12.44 -6.35 4.38
N ASN A 41 12.96 -7.08 3.40
CA ASN A 41 12.65 -8.50 3.12
C ASN A 41 13.11 -9.52 4.19
N LYS A 42 13.59 -9.05 5.34
CA LYS A 42 13.92 -9.86 6.53
C LYS A 42 13.45 -9.18 7.81
N THR A 43 12.70 -8.09 7.66
CA THR A 43 12.17 -7.27 8.74
C THR A 43 10.78 -7.80 9.05
N SER A 44 10.47 -7.97 10.33
CA SER A 44 9.15 -8.46 10.74
C SER A 44 8.06 -7.44 10.43
N ASP A 45 6.82 -7.87 10.23
CA ASP A 45 5.71 -6.95 9.91
C ASP A 45 5.51 -5.89 11.00
N ILE A 46 5.73 -6.23 12.26
CA ILE A 46 5.68 -5.28 13.38
C ILE A 46 6.78 -4.21 13.28
N GLU A 47 8.00 -4.57 12.86
CA GLU A 47 9.08 -3.62 12.65
C GLU A 47 8.81 -2.75 11.43
N VAL A 48 8.32 -3.33 10.33
CA VAL A 48 7.89 -2.56 9.15
C VAL A 48 6.76 -1.59 9.50
N TYR A 49 5.77 -2.04 10.28
CA TYR A 49 4.70 -1.21 10.82
C TYR A 49 5.26 -0.04 11.63
N ASN A 50 6.21 -0.29 12.56
CA ASN A 50 6.82 0.78 13.36
C ASN A 50 7.62 1.77 12.50
N LEU A 51 8.34 1.28 11.48
CA LEU A 51 9.07 2.13 10.54
C LEU A 51 8.11 3.01 9.73
N ALA A 52 7.04 2.43 9.21
CA ALA A 52 6.02 3.14 8.45
C ALA A 52 5.27 4.16 9.34
N ARG A 53 4.98 3.79 10.59
CA ARG A 53 4.39 4.68 11.62
C ARG A 53 5.28 5.88 11.91
N SER A 54 6.61 5.68 12.01
CA SER A 54 7.57 6.76 12.25
C SER A 54 7.64 7.80 11.11
N LYS A 55 7.22 7.42 9.90
CA LYS A 55 7.17 8.29 8.72
C LYS A 55 5.85 9.05 8.55
N GLU A 56 4.82 8.73 9.35
CA GLU A 56 3.49 9.33 9.39
C GLU A 56 2.62 9.18 8.11
N LYS A 57 3.19 9.42 6.93
CA LYS A 57 2.49 9.45 5.64
C LYS A 57 2.84 8.24 4.77
N VAL A 58 2.65 7.04 5.32
CA VAL A 58 2.88 5.78 4.60
C VAL A 58 1.58 5.02 4.44
N ILE A 59 1.33 4.55 3.21
CA ILE A 59 0.30 3.56 2.90
C ILE A 59 1.01 2.25 2.56
N VAL A 60 0.75 1.20 3.34
CA VAL A 60 1.24 -0.16 3.03
C VAL A 60 0.23 -0.86 2.14
N ILE A 61 0.69 -1.44 1.02
CA ILE A 61 -0.12 -2.31 0.16
C ILE A 61 0.32 -3.74 0.43
N SER A 62 -0.59 -4.56 0.96
CA SER A 62 -0.30 -5.97 1.28
C SER A 62 -1.45 -6.90 0.86
N LYS A 63 -1.08 -8.16 0.62
CA LYS A 63 -2.03 -9.27 0.41
C LYS A 63 -2.26 -10.07 1.69
N ASP A 64 -1.40 -9.89 2.69
CA ASP A 64 -1.42 -10.63 3.95
C ASP A 64 -2.21 -9.85 5.00
N SER A 65 -2.83 -10.57 5.94
CA SER A 65 -3.70 -9.95 6.94
C SER A 65 -2.92 -9.32 8.10
N ASP A 66 -1.61 -9.55 8.20
CA ASP A 66 -0.79 -9.04 9.31
C ASP A 66 -0.82 -7.51 9.42
N PHE A 67 -0.69 -6.78 8.31
CA PHE A 67 -0.78 -5.31 8.31
C PHE A 67 -2.15 -4.74 8.70
N PRO A 68 -3.28 -5.16 8.07
CA PRO A 68 -4.58 -4.69 8.49
C PRO A 68 -4.92 -5.09 9.94
N GLU A 69 -4.48 -6.27 10.41
CA GLU A 69 -4.62 -6.67 11.82
C GLU A 69 -3.80 -5.78 12.76
N LEU A 70 -2.56 -5.47 12.41
CA LEU A 70 -1.72 -4.53 13.17
C LEU A 70 -2.33 -3.13 13.24
N VAL A 71 -2.87 -2.61 12.13
CA VAL A 71 -3.57 -1.32 12.11
C VAL A 71 -4.85 -1.37 12.92
N ALA A 72 -5.66 -2.42 12.81
CA ALA A 72 -6.87 -2.58 13.61
C ALA A 72 -6.56 -2.64 15.12
N TRP A 73 -5.42 -3.24 15.50
CA TRP A 73 -5.04 -3.38 16.90
C TRP A 73 -4.31 -2.16 17.47
N LYS A 74 -3.40 -1.54 16.70
CA LYS A 74 -2.48 -0.47 17.18
C LYS A 74 -2.81 0.93 16.63
N GLY A 75 -3.79 1.03 15.74
CA GLY A 75 -4.19 2.26 15.06
C GLY A 75 -3.25 2.66 13.92
N THR A 76 -3.60 3.76 13.26
CA THR A 76 -2.77 4.42 12.25
C THR A 76 -1.87 5.49 12.87
N PRO A 77 -0.77 5.90 12.21
CA PRO A 77 -0.21 5.35 10.95
C PRO A 77 0.54 4.00 11.14
N PRO A 78 0.85 3.26 10.04
CA PRO A 78 0.51 3.54 8.63
C PRO A 78 -0.95 3.22 8.28
N LYS A 79 -1.41 3.70 7.13
CA LYS A 79 -2.68 3.28 6.50
C LYS A 79 -2.44 2.07 5.59
N VAL A 80 -3.49 1.32 5.26
CA VAL A 80 -3.34 0.05 4.53
C VAL A 80 -4.29 -0.06 3.34
N ILE A 81 -3.76 -0.49 2.19
CA ILE A 81 -4.55 -1.07 1.10
C ILE A 81 -4.43 -2.59 1.21
N PHE A 82 -5.55 -3.25 1.54
CA PHE A 82 -5.59 -4.70 1.73
C PHE A 82 -6.16 -5.40 0.48
N LEU A 83 -5.36 -6.25 -0.15
CA LEU A 83 -5.68 -6.89 -1.42
C LEU A 83 -6.26 -8.29 -1.21
N LYS A 84 -7.57 -8.45 -1.39
CA LYS A 84 -8.30 -9.73 -1.24
C LYS A 84 -8.45 -10.47 -2.57
N PHE A 85 -7.38 -10.60 -3.35
CA PHE A 85 -7.35 -11.40 -4.57
C PHE A 85 -6.09 -12.26 -4.69
N GLY A 86 -6.27 -13.47 -5.25
CA GLY A 86 -5.20 -14.46 -5.36
C GLY A 86 -4.11 -14.11 -6.36
N ASN A 87 -3.24 -15.08 -6.64
CA ASN A 87 -2.16 -14.90 -7.60
C ASN A 87 -2.69 -14.72 -9.02
N CYS A 88 -2.10 -13.77 -9.74
CA CYS A 88 -2.38 -13.51 -11.14
C CYS A 88 -1.14 -12.92 -11.81
N SER A 89 -1.17 -12.75 -13.13
CA SER A 89 -0.07 -12.09 -13.83
C SER A 89 0.09 -10.65 -13.34
N ASN A 90 1.32 -10.12 -13.39
CA ASN A 90 1.60 -8.74 -13.00
C ASN A 90 0.67 -7.74 -13.70
N LYS A 91 0.37 -7.97 -15.00
CA LYS A 91 -0.57 -7.13 -15.75
C LYS A 91 -1.97 -7.16 -15.11
N LYS A 92 -2.53 -8.35 -14.85
CA LYS A 92 -3.87 -8.46 -14.24
C LYS A 92 -3.92 -7.92 -12.82
N PHE A 93 -2.85 -8.12 -12.04
CA PHE A 93 -2.68 -7.54 -10.71
C PHE A 93 -2.75 -6.03 -10.79
N TYR A 94 -1.95 -5.44 -11.68
CA TYR A 94 -1.86 -4.01 -11.86
C TYR A 94 -3.18 -3.40 -12.31
N GLU A 95 -3.88 -3.98 -13.29
CA GLU A 95 -5.19 -3.46 -13.72
C GLU A 95 -6.21 -3.44 -12.58
N LYS A 96 -6.22 -4.47 -11.71
CA LYS A 96 -7.10 -4.52 -10.52
C LYS A 96 -6.74 -3.48 -9.47
N LEU A 97 -5.44 -3.26 -9.23
CA LEU A 97 -4.99 -2.22 -8.30
C LEU A 97 -5.30 -0.83 -8.86
N LYS A 98 -4.95 -0.59 -10.12
CA LYS A 98 -5.15 0.68 -10.83
C LYS A 98 -6.61 1.09 -10.87
N SER A 99 -7.56 0.16 -11.08
CA SER A 99 -8.98 0.50 -11.14
C SER A 99 -9.56 1.02 -9.83
N LYS A 100 -8.83 0.88 -8.71
CA LYS A 100 -9.25 1.27 -7.36
C LYS A 100 -8.30 2.23 -6.64
N ILE A 101 -7.14 2.54 -7.21
CA ILE A 101 -6.10 3.30 -6.50
C ILE A 101 -6.54 4.71 -6.15
N TYR A 102 -7.29 5.39 -7.04
CA TYR A 102 -7.77 6.75 -6.78
C TYR A 102 -8.85 6.78 -5.70
N ASP A 103 -9.81 5.83 -5.72
CA ASP A 103 -10.79 5.65 -4.64
C ASP A 103 -10.08 5.40 -3.29
N ALA A 104 -9.07 4.52 -3.29
CA ALA A 104 -8.29 4.23 -2.09
C ALA A 104 -7.53 5.45 -1.58
N MET A 105 -6.94 6.25 -2.46
CA MET A 105 -6.27 7.50 -2.10
C MET A 105 -7.24 8.52 -1.51
N GLU A 106 -8.42 8.68 -2.11
CA GLU A 106 -9.44 9.61 -1.63
C GLU A 106 -9.84 9.27 -0.20
N GLU A 107 -10.23 8.01 0.03
CA GLU A 107 -10.69 7.54 1.34
C GLU A 107 -9.61 7.47 2.41
N LEU A 108 -8.38 7.06 2.05
CA LEU A 108 -7.28 6.93 3.01
C LEU A 108 -6.61 8.28 3.34
N ILE A 109 -6.43 9.16 2.36
CA ILE A 109 -5.67 10.41 2.58
C ILE A 109 -6.57 11.55 3.04
N TYR A 110 -7.78 11.64 2.48
CA TYR A 110 -8.69 12.76 2.72
C TYR A 110 -9.96 12.34 3.46
N GLY A 111 -10.32 11.06 3.44
CA GLY A 111 -11.40 10.48 4.22
C GLY A 111 -10.96 9.98 5.60
N ASP A 112 -11.87 9.23 6.22
CA ASP A 112 -11.71 8.69 7.57
C ASP A 112 -11.28 7.21 7.58
N LEU A 113 -10.96 6.62 6.42
CA LEU A 113 -10.57 5.23 6.36
C LEU A 113 -9.10 5.02 6.77
N ASP A 114 -8.88 3.99 7.58
CA ASP A 114 -7.55 3.50 7.93
C ASP A 114 -7.11 2.30 7.06
N ILE A 115 -8.08 1.52 6.60
CA ILE A 115 -7.89 0.33 5.77
C ILE A 115 -8.85 0.40 4.59
N PHE A 116 -8.34 0.29 3.37
CA PHE A 116 -9.12 0.19 2.14
C PHE A 116 -8.97 -1.20 1.54
N GLU A 117 -10.09 -1.93 1.38
CA GLU A 117 -10.07 -3.29 0.87
C GLU A 117 -10.37 -3.35 -0.64
N ILE A 118 -9.54 -4.07 -1.39
CA ILE A 118 -9.79 -4.37 -2.80
C ILE A 118 -10.16 -5.86 -2.93
N ASN A 119 -11.45 -6.11 -3.15
CA ASN A 119 -12.00 -7.45 -3.23
C ASN A 119 -11.79 -8.12 -4.60
N LYS A 120 -11.87 -9.45 -4.63
CA LYS A 120 -12.00 -10.21 -5.87
C LYS A 120 -13.41 -9.96 -6.43
N ASP A 121 -13.49 -9.28 -7.57
CA ASP A 121 -14.73 -9.21 -8.39
C ASP A 121 -15.35 -10.60 -8.60
#